data_AF-A0A086AJ71-F1
#
_entry.id   AF-A0A086AJ71-F1
#
_cell.length_a   1.000
_cell.length_b   1.000
_cell.length_c   1.000
_cell.angle_alpha   90.00
_cell.angle_beta   90.00
_cell.angle_gamma   90.00
#
_symmetry.space_group_name_H-M   'P 1'
#
loop_
_entity.id
_entity.type
_entity.pdbx_description
1 polymer ?
#
loop_
_entity_poly.entity_id
_entity_poly.type
_entity_poly.pdbx_seq_one_letter_code
_entity_poly.pdbx_strand_id
1 'polypeptide(L)' 'MSVIYLLISVSIIIAIGFFIAFVVAVKSGQYDDDYTPSVRMLFDDEIKKTPNNKIKTTTEKQI' A
#
# COMPACT_ATOMS: atom_id res chain seq x y z
N MET A 1 -36.92 -22.94 20.29
CA MET A 1 -36.72 -22.81 18.83
C MET A 1 -36.67 -21.36 18.32
N SER A 2 -36.69 -20.34 19.18
CA SER A 2 -36.54 -18.92 18.77
C SER A 2 -35.08 -18.43 18.81
N VAL A 3 -34.29 -18.97 19.74
CA VAL A 3 -32.87 -18.60 19.95
C VAL A 3 -32.02 -18.76 18.69
N ILE A 4 -32.36 -19.71 17.83
CA ILE A 4 -31.64 -19.95 16.58
C ILE A 4 -31.70 -18.75 15.63
N TYR A 5 -32.83 -18.03 15.58
CA TYR A 5 -32.97 -16.85 14.73
C TYR A 5 -32.08 -15.69 15.24
N LEU A 6 -32.00 -15.51 16.56
CA LEU A 6 -31.11 -14.53 17.18
C LEU A 6 -29.64 -14.83 16.87
N LEU A 7 -29.23 -16.10 17.01
CA LEU A 7 -27.85 -16.53 16.75
C LEU A 7 -27.46 -16.34 15.28
N ILE A 8 -28.36 -16.67 14.35
CA ILE A 8 -28.12 -16.47 12.91
C ILE A 8 -27.95 -14.99 12.59
N SER A 9 -28.82 -14.12 13.12
CA SER A 9 -28.73 -12.68 12.89
C SER A 9 -27.42 -12.09 13.41
N VAL A 10 -27.01 -12.45 14.64
CA VAL A 10 -25.76 -11.96 15.23
C VAL A 10 -24.55 -12.46 14.44
N SER A 11 -24.55 -13.73 14.04
CA SER A 11 -23.47 -14.31 13.23
C SER A 11 -23.29 -13.58 11.89
N ILE A 12 -24.39 -13.29 11.19
CA ILE A 12 -24.36 -12.56 9.91
C ILE A 12 -23.82 -11.14 10.09
N ILE A 13 -24.22 -10.43 11.14
CA ILE A 13 -23.73 -9.06 11.42
C ILE A 13 -22.21 -9.07 11.63
N ILE A 14 -21.71 -10.01 12.43
CA ILE A 14 -20.27 -10.15 12.68
C ILE A 14 -19.53 -10.50 11.39
N ALA A 15 -20.04 -11.44 10.60
CA ALA A 15 -19.44 -11.84 9.33
C ALA A 15 -19.34 -10.68 8.34
N ILE A 16 -20.41 -9.90 8.18
CA ILE A 16 -20.42 -8.71 7.31
C ILE A 16 -19.44 -7.66 7.82
N GLY A 17 -19.39 -7.42 9.14
CA GLY A 17 -18.45 -6.48 9.76
C GLY A 17 -17.00 -6.84 9.45
N PHE A 18 -16.61 -8.11 9.65
CA PHE A 18 -15.28 -8.59 9.31
C PHE A 18 -14.98 -8.53 7.82
N PHE A 19 -15.97 -8.83 6.96
CA PHE A 19 -15.80 -8.76 5.52
C PHE A 19 -15.54 -7.32 5.04
N ILE A 20 -16.29 -6.33 5.55
CA ILE A 20 -16.06 -4.92 5.21
C ILE A 20 -14.68 -4.47 5.71
N ALA A 21 -14.31 -4.81 6.95
CA ALA A 21 -13.00 -4.48 7.50
C ALA A 21 -11.86 -5.10 6.66
N PHE A 22 -12.02 -6.35 6.22
CA PHE A 22 -11.09 -7.02 5.32
C PHE A 22 -10.93 -6.29 3.99
N VAL A 23 -12.03 -5.90 3.34
CA VAL A 23 -11.99 -5.16 2.07
C VAL A 23 -11.32 -3.79 2.24
N VAL A 24 -11.61 -3.07 3.33
CA VAL A 24 -10.96 -1.79 3.64
C VAL A 24 -9.46 -1.97 3.84
N ALA A 25 -9.03 -2.99 4.61
CA ALA A 25 -7.62 -3.28 4.84
C ALA A 25 -6.88 -3.58 3.52
N VAL A 26 -7.47 -4.40 2.65
CA VAL A 26 -6.89 -4.73 1.34
C VAL A 26 -6.81 -3.50 0.43
N LYS A 27 -7.84 -2.65 0.44
CA LYS A 27 -7.88 -1.42 -0.37
C LYS A 27 -6.99 -0.31 0.19
N SER A 28 -6.57 -0.38 1.46
CA SER A 28 -5.75 0.64 2.12
C SER A 28 -4.32 0.73 1.58
N GLY A 29 -3.98 0.02 0.50
CA GLY A 29 -2.68 0.18 -0.17
C GLY A 29 -1.51 -0.37 0.62
N GLN A 30 -1.77 -1.22 1.63
CA GLN A 30 -0.70 -1.89 2.41
C GLN A 30 0.23 -2.75 1.52
N TYR A 31 -0.18 -3.05 0.29
CA TYR A 31 0.57 -3.79 -0.72
C TYR A 31 1.39 -2.90 -1.68
N ASP A 32 1.32 -1.57 -1.56
CA ASP A 32 2.09 -0.67 -2.43
C ASP A 32 3.59 -0.64 -2.08
N ASP A 33 3.98 -1.21 -0.93
CA ASP A 33 5.37 -1.36 -0.48
C ASP A 33 5.95 -2.76 -0.76
N ASP A 34 5.41 -3.47 -1.76
CA ASP A 34 5.95 -4.76 -2.23
C ASP A 34 7.32 -4.61 -2.95
N TYR A 35 7.74 -3.37 -3.26
CA TYR A 35 9.06 -3.07 -3.79
C TYR A 35 10.08 -2.91 -2.68
N THR A 36 10.67 -4.04 -2.30
CA THR A 36 11.73 -4.10 -1.29
C THR A 36 12.89 -3.14 -1.63
N PRO A 37 13.41 -2.36 -0.66
CA PRO A 37 14.47 -1.37 -0.89
C PRO A 37 15.75 -1.97 -1.50
N SER A 38 16.00 -3.26 -1.27
CA SER A 38 17.09 -4.03 -1.87
C SER A 38 17.03 -4.06 -3.41
N VAL A 39 15.83 -4.17 -3.98
CA VAL A 39 15.62 -4.27 -5.44
C VAL A 39 15.83 -2.91 -6.09
N ARG A 40 15.34 -1.84 -5.45
CA ARG A 40 15.57 -0.47 -5.90
C ARG A 40 17.06 -0.14 -5.95
N MET A 41 17.80 -0.52 -4.92
CA MET A 41 19.23 -0.26 -4.82
C MET A 41 20.05 -1.04 -5.86
N LEU A 42 19.68 -2.28 -6.20
CA LEU A 42 20.35 -3.06 -7.25
C LEU A 42 20.17 -2.47 -8.66
N PHE A 43 19.03 -1.82 -8.94
CA PHE A 43 18.73 -1.28 -10.28
C PHE A 43 19.02 0.22 -10.42
N ASP A 44 19.11 0.97 -9.32
CA ASP A 44 19.55 2.37 -9.31
C ASP A 44 21.04 2.53 -9.73
N ASP A 45 21.85 1.49 -9.51
CA ASP A 45 23.27 1.46 -9.88
C ASP A 45 23.51 1.18 -11.37
N GLU A 46 22.57 0.50 -12.06
CA GLU A 46 22.68 0.18 -13.48
C GLU A 46 22.34 1.40 -14.37
N ILE A 47 21.36 2.22 -13.95
CA ILE A 47 20.89 3.39 -14.72
C ILE A 47 21.93 4.54 -14.73
N LYS A 48 22.82 4.60 -13.73
CA LYS A 48 23.84 5.67 -13.61
C LYS A 48 25.06 5.51 -14.53
N LYS A 49 25.17 4.43 -15.32
CA LYS A 49 26.29 4.21 -16.25
C LYS A 49 26.10 4.75 -17.67
N THR A 50 25.20 5.72 -17.90
CA THR A 50 25.20 6.47 -19.17
C THR A 50 25.80 7.86 -18.94
N PRO A 51 26.98 8.18 -19.52
CA PRO A 51 27.57 9.50 -19.41
C PRO A 51 26.89 10.41 -20.43
N ASN A 52 25.79 11.06 -20.06
CA ASN A 52 25.34 12.20 -20.85
C ASN A 52 24.96 13.39 -19.96
N ASN A 53 25.95 14.25 -19.84
CA ASN A 53 25.87 15.64 -19.46
C ASN A 53 24.61 16.33 -20.03
N LYS A 54 23.62 16.68 -19.18
CA LYS A 54 22.89 17.96 -19.24
C LYS A 54 22.34 18.37 -17.87
N ILE A 55 22.90 19.48 -17.43
CA ILE A 55 22.51 20.40 -16.36
C ILE A 55 21.01 20.76 -16.42
N LYS A 56 20.34 20.81 -15.26
CA LYS A 56 19.29 21.81 -14.98
C LYS A 56 19.55 22.48 -13.64
N THR A 57 20.00 23.72 -13.77
CA THR A 57 20.00 24.81 -12.80
C THR A 57 18.68 24.92 -12.03
N THR A 58 18.74 25.10 -10.71
CA THR A 58 17.92 26.10 -10.01
C THR A 58 18.75 26.68 -8.87
N THR A 59 19.19 27.91 -9.12
CA THR A 59 19.80 28.82 -8.16
C THR A 59 18.71 29.39 -7.25
N GLU A 60 19.14 29.73 -6.03
CA GLU A 60 18.63 30.79 -5.15
C GLU A 60 17.59 30.49 -4.05
N LYS A 61 18.07 30.78 -2.82
CA LYS A 61 17.41 31.36 -1.64
C LYS A 61 16.21 30.63 -1.08
N GLN A 62 16.33 30.15 0.16
CA GLN A 62 15.74 30.83 1.32
C GLN A 62 16.65 30.62 2.56
N ILE A 63 17.17 31.75 3.04
CA ILE A 63 17.66 32.16 4.37
C ILE A 63 18.05 31.04 5.36
#